data_AF-A0A378A3W4-F1
#
_entry.id   AF-A0A378A3W4-F1
#
_cell.length_a   1.000
_cell.length_b   1.000
_cell.length_c   1.000
_cell.angle_alpha   90.00
_cell.angle_beta   90.00
_cell.angle_gamma   90.00
#
_symmetry.space_group_name_H-M   'P 1'
#
loop_
_entity.id
_entity.type
_entity.pdbx_description
1 polymer ?
#
loop_
_entity_poly.entity_id
_entity_poly.type
_entity_poly.pdbx_seq_one_letter_code
_entity_poly.pdbx_strand_id
1 'polypeptide(L)'
;MHNGLTVLPQTDKFLHGTKVAYGILVQSALLGQDDVLAQLVQAYQHFNLPTTLAALEVDINNRAELDRVIAHTLRPGESIHYLPVTLTSEVLRAAFEKVEYFSR
;
A
#
# COMPACT_ATOMS: atom_id res chain seq x y z
N MET A 1 -5.16 -0.88 4.85
CA MET A 1 -4.47 -1.12 3.56
C MET A 1 -5.12 -2.22 2.73
N HIS A 2 -5.07 -3.49 3.15
CA HIS A 2 -5.63 -4.59 2.33
C HIS A 2 -7.14 -4.41 2.04
N ASN A 3 -7.93 -3.97 3.02
CA ASN A 3 -9.33 -3.58 2.84
C ASN A 3 -9.50 -2.51 1.74
N GLY A 4 -8.61 -1.51 1.73
CA GLY A 4 -8.59 -0.47 0.71
C GLY A 4 -8.45 -1.03 -0.69
N LEU A 5 -7.58 -2.01 -0.90
CA LEU A 5 -7.36 -2.63 -2.21
C LEU A 5 -8.58 -3.43 -2.69
N THR A 6 -9.34 -4.05 -1.79
CA THR A 6 -10.53 -4.85 -2.17
C THR A 6 -11.66 -4.06 -2.82
N VAL A 7 -11.59 -2.72 -2.87
CA VAL A 7 -12.55 -1.91 -3.63
C VAL A 7 -12.33 -1.94 -5.14
N LEU A 8 -11.19 -2.46 -5.58
CA LEU A 8 -10.77 -2.57 -6.97
C LEU A 8 -10.95 -4.02 -7.44
N PRO A 9 -11.92 -4.32 -8.33
CA PRO A 9 -12.24 -5.69 -8.76
C PRO A 9 -11.04 -6.44 -9.35
N GLN A 10 -10.12 -5.74 -10.01
CA GLN A 10 -8.91 -6.35 -10.56
C GLN A 10 -8.00 -6.97 -9.48
N THR A 11 -8.15 -6.55 -8.22
CA THR A 11 -7.34 -7.05 -7.11
C THR A 11 -7.90 -8.32 -6.45
N ASP A 12 -9.09 -8.78 -6.86
CA ASP A 12 -9.78 -9.92 -6.22
C ASP A 12 -9.04 -11.24 -6.42
N LYS A 13 -8.37 -11.40 -7.55
CA LYS A 13 -7.57 -12.60 -7.86
C LYS A 13 -6.32 -12.76 -6.99
N PHE A 14 -5.86 -11.70 -6.33
CA PHE A 14 -4.71 -11.76 -5.45
C PHE A 14 -5.13 -12.28 -4.07
N LEU A 15 -4.33 -13.18 -3.52
CA LEU A 15 -4.55 -13.75 -2.20
C LEU A 15 -4.57 -12.65 -1.13
N HIS A 16 -5.29 -12.91 -0.04
CA HIS A 16 -5.34 -11.99 1.09
C HIS A 16 -3.93 -11.62 1.61
N GLY A 17 -3.07 -12.63 1.80
CA GLY A 17 -1.69 -12.44 2.25
C GLY A 17 -0.85 -11.56 1.30
N THR A 18 -1.10 -11.64 0.00
CA THR A 18 -0.44 -10.81 -1.02
C THR A 18 -0.77 -9.33 -0.86
N LYS A 19 -2.06 -9.02 -0.63
CA LYS A 19 -2.53 -7.65 -0.35
C LYS A 19 -2.04 -7.14 1.01
N VAL A 20 -1.98 -8.01 2.02
CA VAL A 20 -1.43 -7.68 3.35
C VAL A 20 0.06 -7.35 3.26
N ALA A 21 0.85 -8.17 2.56
CA ALA A 21 2.27 -7.95 2.36
C ALA A 21 2.53 -6.56 1.78
N TYR A 22 1.89 -6.22 0.65
CA TYR A 22 2.02 -4.88 0.07
C TYR A 22 1.62 -3.76 1.06
N GLY A 23 0.55 -3.97 1.83
CA GLY A 23 0.12 -3.04 2.87
C GLY A 23 1.17 -2.77 3.97
N ILE A 24 2.04 -3.74 4.28
CA ILE A 24 3.13 -3.56 5.24
C ILE A 24 4.18 -2.59 4.68
N LEU A 25 4.51 -2.66 3.38
CA LEU A 25 5.43 -1.71 2.75
C LEU A 25 4.89 -0.27 2.84
N VAL A 26 3.60 -0.08 2.54
CA VAL A 26 2.94 1.23 2.64
C VAL A 26 2.93 1.73 4.08
N GLN A 27 2.73 0.85 5.06
CA GLN A 27 2.82 1.20 6.47
C GLN A 27 4.24 1.64 6.87
N SER A 28 5.29 0.93 6.44
CA SER A 28 6.68 1.34 6.69
C SER A 28 7.00 2.69 6.05
N ALA A 29 6.50 2.93 4.83
CA ALA A 29 6.61 4.23 4.17
C ALA A 29 5.90 5.36 4.95
N LEU A 30 4.68 5.11 5.45
CA LEU A 30 3.93 6.06 6.29
C LEU A 30 4.67 6.41 7.60
N LEU A 31 5.33 5.42 8.20
CA LEU A 31 6.07 5.59 9.44
C LEU A 31 7.47 6.18 9.24
N GLY A 32 7.87 6.48 7.99
CA GLY A 32 9.22 6.98 7.66
C GLY A 32 10.34 5.98 7.97
N GLN A 33 10.04 4.68 7.96
CA GLN A 33 10.98 3.63 8.33
C GLN A 33 11.75 3.13 7.10
N ASP A 34 12.60 3.97 6.53
CA ASP A 34 13.19 3.72 5.20
C ASP A 34 14.15 2.53 5.17
N ASP A 35 14.93 2.32 6.25
CA ASP A 35 15.80 1.15 6.39
C ASP A 35 15.00 -0.15 6.48
N VAL A 36 13.83 -0.11 7.13
CA VAL A 36 12.92 -1.26 7.24
C VAL A 36 12.24 -1.52 5.91
N LEU A 37 11.79 -0.45 5.24
CA LEU A 37 11.20 -0.53 3.91
C LEU A 37 12.17 -1.18 2.91
N ALA A 38 13.44 -0.79 2.92
CA ALA A 38 14.47 -1.40 2.07
C ALA A 38 14.66 -2.89 2.34
N GLN A 39 14.76 -3.29 3.61
CA GLN A 39 14.89 -4.70 3.99
C GLN A 39 13.66 -5.52 3.56
N LEU A 40 12.46 -4.97 3.75
CA LEU A 40 11.22 -5.64 3.35
C LEU A 40 11.09 -5.77 1.84
N VAL A 41 11.41 -4.72 1.07
CA VAL A 41 11.40 -4.77 -0.40
C VAL A 41 12.34 -5.85 -0.91
N GLN A 42 13.58 -5.91 -0.41
CA GLN A 42 14.53 -6.97 -0.80
C GLN A 42 14.03 -8.37 -0.45
N ALA A 43 13.51 -8.56 0.77
CA ALA A 43 12.96 -9.85 1.18
C ALA A 43 11.76 -10.26 0.31
N TYR A 44 10.87 -9.32 0.01
CA TYR A 44 9.65 -9.60 -0.77
C TYR A 44 9.98 -9.94 -2.22
N GLN A 45 10.93 -9.26 -2.84
CA GLN A 45 11.45 -9.63 -4.16
C GLN A 45 12.00 -11.06 -4.16
N HIS A 46 12.74 -11.47 -3.12
CA HIS A 46 13.24 -12.84 -3.01
C HIS A 46 12.12 -13.90 -2.92
N PHE A 47 11.00 -13.55 -2.28
CA PHE A 47 9.83 -14.44 -2.14
C PHE A 47 8.78 -14.27 -3.24
N ASN A 48 9.05 -13.49 -4.30
CA ASN A 48 8.07 -13.14 -5.35
C ASN A 48 6.77 -12.52 -4.81
N LEU A 49 6.88 -11.72 -3.75
CA LEU A 49 5.79 -10.92 -3.19
C LEU A 49 5.74 -9.53 -3.86
N PRO A 50 4.57 -8.90 -3.94
CA PRO A 50 4.40 -7.60 -4.60
C PRO A 50 5.11 -6.50 -3.83
N THR A 51 5.92 -5.70 -4.53
CA THR A 51 6.58 -4.51 -4.00
C THR A 51 6.17 -3.21 -4.70
N THR A 52 5.17 -3.29 -5.58
CA THR A 52 4.57 -2.17 -6.32
C THR A 52 3.05 -2.34 -6.40
N LEU A 53 2.29 -1.26 -6.61
CA LEU A 53 0.88 -1.34 -6.98
C LEU A 53 0.71 -2.01 -8.34
N ALA A 54 1.65 -1.80 -9.27
CA ALA A 54 1.63 -2.43 -10.58
C ALA A 54 1.64 -3.97 -10.49
N ALA A 55 2.34 -4.54 -9.49
CA ALA A 55 2.32 -6.00 -9.23
C ALA A 55 0.95 -6.51 -8.76
N LEU A 56 0.05 -5.62 -8.35
CA LEU A 56 -1.35 -5.89 -7.99
C LEU A 56 -2.33 -5.42 -9.07
N GLU A 57 -1.85 -5.12 -10.27
CA GLU A 57 -2.62 -4.56 -11.40
C GLU A 57 -3.34 -3.25 -11.08
N VAL A 58 -2.75 -2.46 -10.19
CA VAL A 58 -3.21 -1.10 -9.89
C VAL A 58 -2.20 -0.12 -10.48
N ASP A 59 -2.67 0.78 -11.35
CA ASP A 59 -1.82 1.86 -11.88
C ASP A 59 -1.77 3.01 -10.88
N ILE A 60 -0.58 3.32 -10.36
CA ILE A 60 -0.33 4.46 -9.47
C ILE A 60 -0.81 5.79 -10.08
N ASN A 61 -0.83 5.91 -11.41
CA ASN A 61 -1.23 7.12 -12.12
C ASN A 61 -2.75 7.22 -12.32
N ASN A 62 -3.50 6.12 -12.10
CA ASN A 62 -4.95 6.14 -12.14
C ASN A 62 -5.51 6.78 -10.86
N ARG A 63 -5.59 8.12 -10.86
CA ARG A 63 -6.04 8.90 -9.70
C ARG A 63 -7.39 8.46 -9.17
N ALA A 64 -8.35 8.14 -10.04
CA ALA A 64 -9.70 7.77 -9.64
C ALA A 64 -9.74 6.44 -8.87
N GLU A 65 -8.97 5.44 -9.30
CA GLU A 65 -8.84 4.17 -8.56
C GLU A 65 -8.10 4.37 -7.25
N LEU A 66 -6.99 5.12 -7.27
CA LEU A 66 -6.21 5.38 -6.08
C LEU A 66 -6.99 6.18 -5.03
N ASP A 67 -7.81 7.15 -5.45
CA ASP A 67 -8.72 7.89 -4.57
C ASP A 67 -9.74 6.98 -3.90
N ARG A 68 -10.29 5.98 -4.61
CA ARG A 68 -11.19 5.00 -4.03
C ARG A 68 -10.50 4.14 -2.97
N VAL A 69 -9.28 3.68 -3.24
CA VAL A 69 -8.47 2.91 -2.29
C VAL A 69 -8.16 3.72 -1.03
N ILE A 70 -7.74 4.98 -1.22
CA ILE A 70 -7.42 5.92 -0.13
C ILE A 70 -8.67 6.20 0.71
N ALA A 71 -9.77 6.58 0.08
CA ALA A 71 -11.02 6.90 0.78
C ALA A 71 -11.52 5.72 1.60
N HIS A 72 -11.44 4.50 1.05
CA HIS A 72 -11.83 3.29 1.78
C HIS A 72 -10.89 2.97 2.94
N THR A 73 -9.59 3.16 2.74
CA THR A 73 -8.57 2.93 3.76
C THR A 73 -8.71 3.88 4.94
N LEU A 74 -9.11 5.13 4.69
CA LEU A 74 -9.25 6.19 5.71
C LEU A 74 -10.62 6.22 6.39
N ARG A 75 -11.54 5.30 6.08
CA ARG A 75 -12.87 5.28 6.72
C ARG A 75 -12.76 5.21 8.24
N PRO A 76 -13.71 5.81 8.98
CA PRO A 76 -13.80 5.65 10.42
C PRO A 76 -13.87 4.16 10.81
N GLY A 77 -13.12 3.76 11.83
CA GLY A 77 -13.08 2.38 12.32
C GLY A 77 -12.08 1.46 11.62
N GLU A 78 -11.41 1.91 10.55
CA GLU A 78 -10.29 1.16 9.96
C GLU A 78 -9.06 1.16 10.88
N SER A 79 -8.30 0.07 10.85
CA SER A 79 -7.14 -0.13 11.74
C SER A 79 -5.96 0.81 11.45
N ILE A 80 -5.95 1.50 10.30
CA ILE A 80 -4.91 2.47 9.96
C ILE A 80 -4.81 3.60 11.00
N HIS A 81 -5.94 3.95 11.63
CA HIS A 81 -6.01 5.04 12.62
C HIS A 81 -5.30 4.72 13.94
N TYR A 82 -4.81 3.49 14.13
CA TYR A 82 -3.94 3.13 15.26
C TYR A 82 -2.47 3.47 15.03
N LEU A 83 -2.09 3.90 13.82
CA LEU A 83 -0.73 4.36 13.55
C LEU A 83 -0.49 5.73 14.22
N PRO A 84 0.69 5.96 14.81
CA PRO A 84 1.03 7.23 15.46
C PRO A 84 1.42 8.31 14.43
N VAL A 85 0.58 8.51 13.40
CA VAL A 85 0.83 9.41 12.28
C VAL A 85 -0.44 10.21 12.00
N THR A 86 -0.31 11.50 11.67
CA THR A 86 -1.43 12.29 11.16
C THR A 86 -1.79 11.81 9.77
N LEU A 87 -2.93 11.12 9.64
CA LEU A 87 -3.38 10.55 8.36
C LEU A 87 -4.23 11.56 7.59
N THR A 88 -3.82 11.82 6.36
CA THR A 88 -4.64 12.51 5.34
C THR A 88 -4.57 11.72 4.03
N SER A 89 -5.45 12.04 3.08
CA SER A 89 -5.43 11.45 1.74
C SER A 89 -4.09 11.68 1.04
N GLU A 90 -3.49 12.85 1.22
CA GLU A 90 -2.20 13.25 0.65
C GLU A 90 -1.06 12.45 1.27
N VAL A 91 -1.06 12.28 2.58
CA VAL A 91 -0.04 11.47 3.29
C VAL A 91 -0.09 10.02 2.84
N LEU A 92 -1.29 9.44 2.72
CA LEU A 92 -1.45 8.07 2.26
C LEU A 92 -1.06 7.91 0.78
N ARG A 93 -1.42 8.88 -0.07
CA ARG A 93 -1.00 8.93 -1.48
C ARG A 93 0.53 8.97 -1.60
N ALA A 94 1.19 9.86 -0.85
CA ALA A 94 2.65 9.96 -0.84
C ALA A 94 3.32 8.66 -0.40
N ALA A 95 2.72 7.91 0.54
CA ALA A 95 3.22 6.59 0.93
C ALA A 95 3.08 5.55 -0.18
N PHE A 96 1.95 5.51 -0.91
CA PHE A 96 1.82 4.65 -2.09
C PHE A 96 2.85 4.99 -3.17
N GLU A 97 3.02 6.28 -3.49
CA GLU A 97 4.01 6.76 -4.46
C GLU A 97 5.43 6.39 -4.00
N LYS A 98 5.75 6.57 -2.72
CA LYS A 98 7.03 6.16 -2.16
C LYS A 98 7.30 4.69 -2.43
N VAL A 99 6.41 3.79 -2.03
CA VAL A 99 6.59 2.34 -2.24
C VAL A 99 6.73 2.00 -3.73
N GLU A 100 5.90 2.61 -4.58
CA GLU A 100 5.91 2.38 -6.03
C GLU A 100 7.27 2.70 -6.67
N TYR A 101 7.91 3.78 -6.23
CA TYR A 101 9.21 4.22 -6.76
C TYR A 101 10.41 3.72 -5.96
N PHE A 102 10.21 3.16 -4.75
CA PHE A 102 11.27 2.61 -3.91
C PHE A 102 11.84 1.31 -4.49
N SER A 103 10.98 0.53 -5.13
CA SER A 103 11.29 -0.82 -5.63
C SER A 103 11.94 -0.84 -7.02
N ARG A 104 12.21 0.34 -7.61
CA ARG A 104 12.79 0.51 -8.95
C ARG A 104 14.29 0.73 -8.92
#